data_AF-A0A3N7ENC1-F1
#
_entry.id   AF-A0A3N7ENC1-F1
#
_cell.length_a   1.000
_cell.length_b   1.000
_cell.length_c   1.000
_cell.angle_alpha   90.00
_cell.angle_beta   90.00
_cell.angle_gamma   90.00
#
_symmetry.space_group_name_H-M   'P 1'
#
loop_
_entity.id
_entity.type
_entity.pdbx_description
1 polymer ?
#
loop_
_entity_poly.entity_id
_entity_poly.type
_entity_poly.pdbx_seq_one_letter_code
_entity_poly.pdbx_strand_id
1 'polypeptide(L)'
;MMRTRSRRWARLSLVLLWLWTGVVSLWELQGMSAELLRSAGVSQPLAQALILAGAALDLLLGAALWRWHAARLYLAAGLAMLLMTLLGSLLLPELWLHPLGPLSKNLPIAALLLLLFEDAQNPARP
;
A
#
# COMPACT_ATOMS: atom_id res chain seq x y z
N MET A 1 13.17 16.99 -11.03
CA MET A 1 13.32 15.72 -11.79
C MET A 1 14.18 14.77 -10.97
N MET A 2 13.71 13.55 -10.69
CA MET A 2 14.51 12.58 -9.91
C MET A 2 15.62 11.99 -10.77
N ARG A 3 16.82 11.84 -10.20
CA ARG A 3 17.90 11.09 -10.87
C ARG A 3 17.41 9.67 -11.18
N THR A 4 17.79 9.11 -12.33
CA THR A 4 17.35 7.78 -12.79
C THR A 4 17.58 6.67 -11.77
N ARG A 5 18.70 6.71 -11.04
CA ARG A 5 18.98 5.79 -9.92
C ARG A 5 17.97 5.97 -8.77
N SER A 6 17.74 7.20 -8.32
CA SER A 6 16.79 7.51 -7.23
C SER A 6 15.37 7.07 -7.59
N ARG A 7 14.93 7.32 -8.83
CA ARG A 7 13.65 6.84 -9.38
C ARG A 7 13.51 5.33 -9.29
N ARG A 8 14.54 4.59 -9.74
CA ARG A 8 14.53 3.12 -9.69
C ARG A 8 14.41 2.62 -8.26
N TRP A 9 15.21 3.15 -7.33
CA TRP A 9 15.15 2.75 -5.92
C TRP A 9 13.81 3.07 -5.27
N ALA A 10 13.25 4.26 -5.50
CA ALA A 10 11.94 4.64 -4.98
C ALA A 10 10.82 3.74 -5.53
N ARG A 11 10.87 3.38 -6.82
CA ARG A 11 9.88 2.46 -7.39
C ARG A 11 10.05 1.04 -6.84
N LEU A 12 11.29 0.55 -6.75
CA LEU A 12 11.58 -0.79 -6.24
C LEU A 12 11.20 -0.94 -4.78
N SER A 13 11.40 0.08 -3.93
CA SER A 13 10.99 0.02 -2.54
C SER A 13 9.47 -0.14 -2.40
N LEU A 14 8.68 0.58 -3.21
CA LEU A 14 7.23 0.43 -3.25
C LEU A 14 6.79 -0.94 -3.77
N VAL A 15 7.42 -1.44 -4.83
CA VAL A 15 7.13 -2.78 -5.36
C VAL A 15 7.38 -3.84 -4.29
N LEU A 16 8.55 -3.81 -3.66
CA LEU A 16 8.92 -4.78 -2.63
C LEU A 16 7.98 -4.68 -1.43
N LEU A 17 7.64 -3.46 -1.00
CA LEU A 17 6.67 -3.23 0.06
C LEU A 17 5.35 -3.94 -0.25
N TRP A 18 4.73 -3.64 -1.39
CA TRP A 18 3.41 -4.17 -1.74
C TRP A 18 3.41 -5.67 -2.02
N LEU A 19 4.41 -6.19 -2.74
CA LEU A 19 4.50 -7.63 -2.96
C LEU A 19 4.70 -8.39 -1.64
N TRP A 20 5.54 -7.86 -0.75
CA TRP A 20 5.79 -8.48 0.55
C TRP A 20 4.54 -8.44 1.44
N THR A 21 3.85 -7.30 1.55
CA THR A 21 2.63 -7.20 2.37
C THR A 21 1.51 -8.09 1.83
N GLY A 22 1.38 -8.21 0.51
CA GLY A 22 0.44 -9.14 -0.11
C GLY A 22 0.74 -10.60 0.23
N VAL A 23 2.00 -11.05 0.08
CA VAL A 23 2.42 -12.41 0.44
C VAL A 23 2.22 -12.68 1.93
N VAL A 24 2.63 -11.77 2.80
CA VAL A 24 2.46 -11.91 4.26
C VAL A 24 0.99 -11.99 4.63
N SER A 25 0.11 -11.21 3.99
CA SER A 25 -1.34 -11.23 4.26
C SER A 25 -1.99 -12.56 3.88
N LEU A 26 -1.51 -13.21 2.81
CA LEU A 26 -1.97 -14.55 2.45
C LEU A 26 -1.44 -15.62 3.40
N TRP A 27 -0.19 -15.48 3.85
CA TRP A 27 0.42 -16.39 4.83
C TRP A 27 -0.28 -16.31 6.19
N GLU A 28 -0.55 -15.09 6.65
CA GLU A 28 -1.20 -14.76 7.93
C GLU A 28 -2.73 -14.61 7.80
N LEU A 29 -3.37 -15.29 6.84
CA LEU A 29 -4.79 -15.09 6.54
C LEU A 29 -5.71 -15.28 7.76
N GLN A 30 -5.36 -16.18 8.68
CA GLN A 30 -6.07 -16.42 9.95
C GLN A 30 -5.30 -15.89 11.17
N GLY A 31 -4.21 -15.16 10.94
CA GLY A 31 -3.28 -14.71 11.96
C GLY A 31 -3.64 -13.33 12.50
N MET A 32 -2.62 -12.50 12.69
CA MET A 32 -2.75 -11.21 13.40
C MET A 32 -3.79 -10.26 12.77
N SER A 33 -3.84 -10.17 11.44
CA SER A 33 -4.78 -9.28 10.75
C SER A 33 -6.24 -9.71 10.93
N ALA A 34 -6.51 -11.01 11.01
CA ALA A 34 -7.86 -11.52 11.22
C ALA A 34 -8.32 -11.26 12.66
N GLU A 35 -7.45 -11.46 13.64
CA GLU A 35 -7.76 -11.17 15.04
C GLU A 35 -8.00 -9.67 15.27
N LEU A 36 -7.18 -8.82 14.65
CA LEU A 36 -7.34 -7.37 14.74
C LEU A 36 -8.68 -6.88 14.16
N LEU A 37 -9.12 -7.44 13.03
CA LEU A 37 -10.42 -7.11 12.45
C LEU A 37 -11.58 -7.63 13.33
N ARG A 38 -11.43 -8.82 13.92
CA ARG A 38 -12.42 -9.37 14.86
C ARG A 38 -12.54 -8.53 16.13
N SER A 39 -11.43 -8.02 16.67
CA SER A 39 -11.47 -7.11 17.82
C SER A 39 -12.17 -5.78 17.50
N ALA A 40 -12.19 -5.38 16.23
CA ALA A 40 -12.99 -4.25 15.73
C ALA A 40 -14.47 -4.58 15.45
N GLY A 41 -14.94 -5.79 15.80
CA GLY A 41 -16.31 -6.22 15.57
C GLY A 41 -16.61 -6.71 14.14
N VAL A 42 -15.60 -6.90 13.30
CA VAL A 42 -15.78 -7.45 11.95
C VAL A 42 -16.01 -8.96 12.02
N SER A 43 -17.04 -9.46 11.34
CA SER A 43 -17.31 -10.90 11.30
C SER A 43 -16.19 -11.67 10.59
N GLN A 44 -15.94 -12.92 10.99
CA GLN A 44 -14.84 -13.72 10.46
C GLN A 44 -14.86 -13.87 8.91
N PRO A 45 -16.00 -14.15 8.26
CA PRO A 45 -16.03 -14.23 6.79
C PRO A 45 -15.70 -12.89 6.12
N LEU A 46 -16.18 -11.78 6.69
CA LEU A 46 -15.89 -10.44 6.17
C LEU A 46 -14.42 -10.07 6.38
N ALA A 47 -13.84 -10.39 7.54
CA ALA A 47 -12.44 -10.15 7.83
C ALA A 47 -11.53 -10.88 6.82
N GLN A 48 -11.79 -12.15 6.54
CA GLN A 48 -11.06 -12.92 5.53
C GLN A 48 -11.22 -12.32 4.13
N ALA A 49 -12.44 -11.93 3.74
CA ALA A 49 -12.69 -11.30 2.45
C ALA A 49 -11.91 -9.98 2.31
N LEU A 50 -11.88 -9.16 3.34
CA LEU A 50 -11.11 -7.90 3.36
C LEU A 50 -9.60 -8.16 3.28
N ILE A 51 -9.08 -9.15 4.00
CA ILE A 51 -7.64 -9.52 3.95
C ILE A 51 -7.27 -10.03 2.55
N LEU A 52 -8.08 -10.91 1.96
CA LEU A 52 -7.84 -11.42 0.62
C LEU A 52 -7.92 -10.31 -0.43
N ALA A 53 -8.90 -9.41 -0.32
CA ALA A 53 -9.02 -8.27 -1.22
C ALA A 53 -7.82 -7.32 -1.11
N GLY A 54 -7.39 -7.02 0.12
CA GLY A 54 -6.19 -6.22 0.39
C GLY A 54 -4.92 -6.88 -0.16
N ALA A 55 -4.75 -8.18 0.08
CA ALA A 55 -3.61 -8.94 -0.42
C ALA A 55 -3.57 -8.98 -1.96
N ALA A 56 -4.72 -9.20 -2.60
CA ALA A 56 -4.81 -9.20 -4.05
C ALA A 56 -4.48 -7.81 -4.62
N LEU A 57 -5.01 -6.75 -4.03
CA LEU A 57 -4.73 -5.37 -4.41
C LEU A 57 -3.23 -5.04 -4.30
N ASP A 58 -2.61 -5.40 -3.17
CA ASP A 58 -1.18 -5.24 -2.93
C ASP A 58 -0.34 -5.96 -3.99
N LEU A 59 -0.63 -7.23 -4.27
CA LEU A 59 0.09 -8.00 -5.30
C LEU A 59 -0.07 -7.41 -6.71
N LEU A 60 -1.29 -6.98 -7.07
CA LEU A 60 -1.58 -6.38 -8.37
C LEU A 60 -0.86 -5.02 -8.53
N LEU A 61 -0.88 -4.17 -7.50
CA LEU A 61 -0.17 -2.89 -7.51
C LEU A 61 1.35 -3.10 -7.59
N GLY A 62 1.90 -4.00 -6.76
CA GLY A 62 3.31 -4.35 -6.79
C GLY A 62 3.76 -4.85 -8.17
N ALA A 63 3.02 -5.77 -8.78
CA ALA A 63 3.31 -6.29 -10.12
C ALA A 63 3.19 -5.22 -11.21
N ALA A 64 2.16 -4.36 -11.14
CA ALA A 64 1.97 -3.28 -12.10
C ALA A 64 3.10 -2.24 -12.02
N LEU A 65 3.49 -1.83 -10.81
CA LEU A 65 4.57 -0.87 -10.58
C LEU A 65 5.96 -1.45 -10.91
N TRP A 66 6.13 -2.77 -10.81
CA TRP A 66 7.32 -3.46 -11.30
C TRP A 66 7.44 -3.33 -12.82
N ARG A 67 6.33 -3.59 -13.52
CA ARG A 67 6.29 -3.68 -14.98
C ARG A 67 6.27 -2.33 -15.69
N TRP A 68 5.64 -1.31 -15.09
CA TRP A 68 5.39 -0.02 -15.74
C TRP A 68 5.69 1.17 -14.83
N HIS A 69 6.23 2.22 -15.43
CA HIS A 69 6.41 3.54 -14.81
C HIS A 69 5.42 4.51 -15.44
N ALA A 70 4.23 4.61 -14.85
CA ALA A 70 3.13 5.40 -15.39
C ALA A 70 2.43 6.17 -14.29
N ALA A 71 2.18 7.48 -14.52
CA ALA A 71 1.52 8.37 -13.57
C ALA A 71 0.20 7.79 -13.04
N ARG A 72 -0.65 7.25 -13.92
CA ARG A 72 -1.92 6.62 -13.55
C ARG A 72 -1.79 5.48 -12.54
N LEU A 73 -0.67 4.73 -12.54
CA LEU A 73 -0.45 3.63 -11.60
C LEU A 73 -0.08 4.16 -10.22
N TYR A 74 0.73 5.22 -10.14
CA TYR A 74 1.05 5.88 -8.88
C TYR A 74 -0.18 6.54 -8.26
N LEU A 75 -1.02 7.16 -9.09
CA LEU A 75 -2.30 7.71 -8.65
C LEU A 75 -3.23 6.61 -8.13
N ALA A 76 -3.40 5.52 -8.89
CA ALA A 76 -4.24 4.40 -8.48
C ALA A 76 -3.74 3.76 -7.17
N ALA A 77 -2.43 3.55 -7.03
CA ALA A 77 -1.84 3.04 -5.80
C ALA A 77 -2.05 3.99 -4.62
N GLY A 78 -1.93 5.31 -4.85
CA GLY A 78 -2.19 6.34 -3.84
C GLY A 78 -3.65 6.33 -3.38
N LEU A 79 -4.61 6.30 -4.30
CA LEU A 79 -6.03 6.23 -3.99
C LEU A 79 -6.38 4.94 -3.24
N ALA A 80 -5.84 3.80 -3.67
CA ALA A 80 -6.05 2.51 -3.03
C ALA A 80 -5.51 2.50 -1.58
N MET A 81 -4.29 3.01 -1.38
CA MET A 81 -3.69 3.17 -0.06
C MET A 81 -4.50 4.14 0.82
N LEU A 82 -4.97 5.27 0.28
CA LEU A 82 -5.78 6.24 1.02
C LEU A 82 -7.12 5.64 1.46
N LEU A 83 -7.79 4.90 0.57
CA LEU A 83 -9.02 4.18 0.90
C LEU A 83 -8.80 3.20 2.06
N MET A 84 -7.76 2.38 1.99
CA MET A 84 -7.43 1.43 3.05
C MET A 84 -7.03 2.13 4.36
N THR A 85 -6.33 3.26 4.27
CA THR A 85 -5.96 4.09 5.43
C THR A 85 -7.20 4.67 6.12
N LEU A 86 -8.17 5.15 5.34
CA LEU A 86 -9.43 5.66 5.86
C LEU A 86 -10.23 4.56 6.53
N LEU A 87 -10.37 3.40 5.89
CA LEU A 87 -11.03 2.23 6.48
C LEU A 87 -10.35 1.82 7.80
N GLY A 88 -9.02 1.72 7.81
CA GLY A 88 -8.26 1.42 9.04
C GLY A 88 -8.44 2.48 10.12
N SER A 89 -8.49 3.76 9.77
CA SER A 89 -8.70 4.86 10.73
C SER A 89 -10.11 4.85 11.34
N LEU A 90 -11.13 4.41 10.57
CA LEU A 90 -12.51 4.33 11.04
C LEU A 90 -12.75 3.08 11.90
N LEU A 91 -12.17 1.94 11.53
CA LEU A 91 -12.34 0.68 12.24
C LEU A 91 -11.45 0.57 13.48
N LEU A 92 -10.23 1.09 13.39
CA LEU A 92 -9.16 0.87 14.37
C LEU A 92 -8.31 2.14 14.51
N PRO A 93 -8.86 3.22 15.10
CA PRO A 93 -8.16 4.50 15.22
C PRO A 93 -6.87 4.39 16.05
N GLU A 94 -6.74 3.39 16.94
CA GLU A 94 -5.52 3.20 17.75
C GLU A 94 -4.29 2.84 16.90
N LEU A 95 -4.50 2.39 15.64
CA LEU A 95 -3.41 2.08 14.71
C LEU A 95 -2.55 3.28 14.33
N TRP A 96 -3.01 4.51 14.60
CA TRP A 96 -2.19 5.72 14.49
C TRP A 96 -1.08 5.80 15.56
N LEU A 97 -1.37 5.28 16.76
CA LEU A 97 -0.46 5.31 17.92
C LEU A 97 0.25 3.97 18.15
N HIS A 98 -0.04 2.95 17.33
CA HIS A 98 0.57 1.64 17.43
C HIS A 98 2.10 1.72 17.16
N PRO A 99 2.95 1.06 17.96
CA PRO A 99 4.41 1.23 17.91
C PRO A 99 5.05 0.86 16.57
N LEU A 100 4.43 -0.07 15.83
CA LEU A 100 4.86 -0.45 14.47
C LEU A 100 4.40 0.51 13.36
N GLY A 101 3.66 1.58 13.71
CA GLY A 101 3.21 2.62 12.78
C GLY A 101 2.44 2.12 11.55
N PRO A 102 1.46 1.20 11.67
CA PRO A 102 0.77 0.61 10.52
C PRO A 102 0.04 1.65 9.65
N LEU A 103 -0.51 2.72 10.23
CA LEU A 103 -1.11 3.82 9.46
C LEU A 103 -0.10 4.94 9.20
N SER A 104 0.76 5.28 10.16
CA SER A 104 1.71 6.39 10.01
C SER A 104 2.75 6.15 8.91
N LYS A 105 3.12 4.90 8.63
CA LYS A 105 3.98 4.54 7.48
C LYS A 105 3.36 4.93 6.12
N ASN A 106 2.05 5.13 6.04
CA ASN A 106 1.40 5.55 4.80
C ASN A 106 1.73 7.00 4.42
N LEU A 107 2.17 7.85 5.37
CA LEU A 107 2.61 9.22 5.08
C LEU A 107 3.87 9.25 4.20
N PRO A 108 4.99 8.58 4.55
CA PRO A 108 6.15 8.54 3.66
C PRO A 108 5.86 7.76 2.36
N ILE A 109 4.96 6.76 2.37
CA ILE A 109 4.53 6.08 1.14
C ILE A 109 3.78 7.06 0.22
N ALA A 110 2.88 7.89 0.76
CA ALA A 110 2.17 8.92 0.01
C ALA A 110 3.14 9.91 -0.65
N ALA A 111 4.15 10.36 0.11
CA ALA A 111 5.19 11.23 -0.41
C ALA A 111 5.97 10.57 -1.57
N LEU A 112 6.38 9.31 -1.43
CA LEU A 112 7.07 8.57 -2.50
C LEU A 112 6.20 8.39 -3.74
N LEU A 113 4.91 8.10 -3.57
CA LEU A 113 3.95 7.99 -4.67
C LEU A 113 3.77 9.31 -5.40
N LEU A 114 3.65 10.42 -4.67
CA LEU A 114 3.55 11.76 -5.26
C LEU A 114 4.79 12.11 -6.08
N LEU A 115 5.99 11.86 -5.53
CA LEU A 115 7.26 12.09 -6.23
C LEU A 115 7.35 11.27 -7.52
N LEU A 116 7.00 9.98 -7.47
CA LEU A 116 7.00 9.11 -8.65
C LEU A 116 5.90 9.47 -9.67
N PHE A 117 4.76 9.96 -9.19
CA PHE A 117 3.68 10.48 -10.02
C PHE A 117 4.12 11.71 -10.82
N GLU A 118 4.70 12.71 -10.16
CA GLU A 118 5.25 13.91 -10.79
C GLU A 118 6.36 13.57 -11.79
N ASP A 119 7.27 12.68 -11.41
CA ASP A 119 8.38 12.21 -12.24
C ASP A 119 7.90 11.43 -13.48
N ALA A 120 6.79 10.69 -13.38
CA ALA A 120 6.17 9.98 -14.49
C ALA A 120 5.33 10.88 -15.42
N GLN A 121 4.84 12.03 -14.94
CA GLN A 121 4.12 13.01 -15.76
C GLN A 121 5.04 13.90 -16.59
N ASN A 122 6.29 14.09 -16.16
CA ASN A 122 7.29 14.89 -16.88
C ASN A 122 8.47 14.03 -17.35
N PRO A 123 8.25 13.09 -18.31
CA PRO A 123 9.32 12.24 -18.81
C PRO A 123 10.40 12.99 -19.61
N ALA A 124 10.11 14.22 -20.08
CA ALA A 124 11.06 15.09 -20.78
C ALA A 124 10.67 16.58 -20.70
N ARG A 125 11.48 17.41 -20.04
CA ARG A 125 11.97 18.64 -20.68
C ARG A 125 13.45 18.38 -20.97
N PRO A 126 13.94 18.74 -22.16
CA PRO A 126 15.29 18.40 -22.63
C PRO A 126 16.38 18.81 -21.64
#